data_AF-A0A7S4IR14-F1
#
_entry.id   AF-A0A7S4IR14-F1
#
_cell.length_a   1.000
_cell.length_b   1.000
_cell.length_c   1.000
_cell.angle_alpha   90.00
_cell.angle_beta   90.00
_cell.angle_gamma   90.00
#
_symmetry.space_group_name_H-M   'P 1'
#
loop_
_entity.id
_entity.type
_entity.pdbx_description
1 polymer ?
#
loop_
_entity_poly.entity_id
_entity_poly.type
_entity_poly.pdbx_seq_one_letter_code
_entity_poly.pdbx_strand_id
1 'polypeptide(L)'
;GWTFLPIPFFQAEAGHPCYVLHTPSMFYAAMFLPLGFIMALYCYKNKHPHNMYILGGFTLCEAYTVGVICAMYQANGMGLIVLQALMLTAAIFISLSAYTLTSKKDFTFLGAGLSAGLIVLIFWGLLNMFFPFNMGSRMP
;
A
#
# COMPACT_ATOMS: atom_id res chain seq x y z
N GLY A 1 -8.63 -18.27 -33.54
CA GLY A 1 -10.03 -17.84 -33.55
C GLY A 1 -10.73 -18.01 -32.21
N TRP A 2 -10.13 -17.57 -31.09
CA TRP A 2 -10.78 -17.47 -29.77
C TRP A 2 -10.14 -16.37 -28.88
N THR A 3 -9.43 -15.40 -29.47
CA THR A 3 -8.73 -14.31 -28.75
C THR A 3 -9.46 -12.95 -28.85
N PHE A 4 -10.70 -12.91 -29.37
CA PHE A 4 -11.36 -11.67 -29.79
C PHE A 4 -12.56 -11.22 -28.94
N LEU A 5 -12.78 -11.75 -27.72
CA LEU A 5 -13.98 -11.43 -26.94
C LEU A 5 -13.84 -11.21 -25.42
N PRO A 6 -12.67 -10.88 -24.86
CA PRO A 6 -12.63 -10.14 -23.58
C PRO A 6 -12.12 -8.69 -23.72
N ILE A 7 -11.53 -8.34 -24.86
CA ILE A 7 -10.84 -7.04 -25.05
C ILE A 7 -11.82 -5.84 -25.11
N PRO A 8 -13.01 -5.92 -25.75
CA PRO A 8 -13.89 -4.75 -25.84
C PRO A 8 -14.82 -4.56 -24.62
N PHE A 9 -14.89 -5.48 -23.66
CA PHE A 9 -15.71 -5.32 -22.45
C PHE A 9 -14.98 -4.56 -21.31
N PHE A 10 -13.64 -4.48 -21.37
CA PHE A 10 -12.81 -3.72 -20.40
C PHE A 10 -12.36 -2.34 -20.89
N GLN A 11 -12.76 -1.94 -22.10
CA GLN A 11 -12.45 -0.62 -22.68
C GLN A 11 -13.59 0.41 -22.48
N ALA A 12 -14.69 0.03 -21.82
CA ALA A 12 -15.90 0.86 -21.72
C ALA A 12 -15.92 1.84 -20.52
N GLU A 13 -14.97 1.76 -19.57
CA GLU A 13 -14.88 2.72 -18.46
C GLU A 13 -13.97 3.94 -18.77
N ALA A 14 -13.87 4.33 -20.04
CA ALA A 14 -13.14 5.52 -20.46
C ALA A 14 -13.92 6.81 -20.14
N GLY A 15 -13.95 7.19 -18.86
CA GLY A 15 -14.45 8.47 -18.37
C GLY A 15 -14.53 8.42 -16.84
N HIS A 16 -13.69 9.09 -16.05
CA HIS A 16 -13.09 10.41 -16.22
C HIS A 16 -11.79 10.47 -15.37
N PRO A 17 -10.58 10.54 -15.94
CA PRO A 17 -9.35 10.66 -15.14
C PRO A 17 -9.08 12.10 -14.64
N CYS A 18 -10.06 13.01 -14.71
CA CYS A 18 -9.85 14.44 -14.46
C CYS A 18 -10.11 14.93 -13.02
N TYR A 19 -10.66 14.12 -12.11
CA TYR A 19 -10.98 14.59 -10.75
C TYR A 19 -9.94 14.23 -9.67
N VAL A 20 -9.21 13.12 -9.85
CA VAL A 20 -8.27 12.60 -8.83
C VAL A 20 -6.86 13.18 -8.96
N LEU A 21 -6.46 13.62 -10.15
CA LEU A 21 -5.17 14.31 -10.39
C LEU A 21 -5.22 15.83 -10.18
N HIS A 22 -6.40 16.46 -10.28
CA HIS A 22 -6.54 17.92 -10.20
C HIS A 22 -6.58 18.45 -8.75
N THR A 23 -6.63 17.58 -7.75
CA THR A 23 -6.60 18.02 -6.35
C THR A 23 -5.23 17.73 -5.74
N PRO A 24 -4.33 18.73 -5.62
CA PRO A 24 -3.01 18.55 -5.00
C PRO A 24 -3.09 17.95 -3.57
N SER A 25 -4.24 18.09 -2.91
CA SER A 25 -4.51 17.62 -1.55
C SER A 25 -4.41 16.09 -1.35
N MET A 26 -4.67 15.27 -2.39
CA MET A 26 -4.64 13.80 -2.25
C MET A 26 -3.19 13.26 -2.19
N PHE A 27 -2.26 13.90 -2.89
CA PHE A 27 -0.83 13.58 -2.81
C PHE A 27 -0.21 14.05 -1.49
N TYR A 28 -0.59 15.25 -1.01
CA TYR A 28 -0.13 15.73 0.30
C TYR A 28 -0.66 14.87 1.46
N ALA A 29 -1.90 14.36 1.37
CA ALA A 29 -2.44 13.42 2.34
C ALA A 29 -1.61 12.12 2.37
N ALA A 30 -1.30 11.52 1.21
CA ALA A 30 -0.50 10.29 1.17
C ALA A 30 0.94 10.46 1.73
N MET A 31 1.51 11.68 1.68
CA MET A 31 2.88 11.93 2.11
C MET A 31 3.02 12.29 3.60
N PHE A 32 2.06 13.03 4.17
CA PHE A 32 2.15 13.54 5.55
C PHE A 32 1.36 12.74 6.59
N LEU A 33 0.28 12.06 6.16
CA LEU A 33 -0.60 11.29 7.03
C LEU A 33 0.07 10.07 7.70
N PRO A 34 0.87 9.23 7.00
CA PRO A 34 1.54 8.09 7.63
C PRO A 34 2.64 8.51 8.63
N LEU A 35 3.39 9.57 8.31
CA LEU A 35 4.46 10.09 9.19
C LEU A 35 3.90 10.68 10.50
N GLY A 36 2.79 11.44 10.43
CA GLY A 36 2.15 12.01 11.61
C GLY A 36 1.57 10.95 12.55
N PHE A 37 0.98 9.89 11.99
CA PHE A 37 0.42 8.80 12.80
C PHE A 37 1.48 7.88 13.41
N ILE A 38 2.59 7.63 12.71
CA ILE A 38 3.72 6.87 13.26
C ILE A 38 4.31 7.58 14.49
N MET A 39 4.47 8.91 14.42
CA MET A 39 4.95 9.71 15.55
C MET A 39 3.95 9.69 16.73
N ALA A 40 2.64 9.77 16.43
CA ALA A 40 1.58 9.71 17.43
C ALA A 40 1.49 8.33 18.13
N LEU A 41 1.64 7.24 17.37
CA LEU A 41 1.67 5.87 17.91
C LEU A 41 2.94 5.59 18.73
N TYR A 42 4.07 6.15 18.35
CA TYR A 42 5.32 6.01 19.11
C TYR A 42 5.23 6.65 20.50
N CYS A 43 4.61 7.84 20.61
CA CYS A 43 4.41 8.52 21.89
C CYS A 43 3.36 7.87 22.80
N TYR A 44 2.32 7.22 22.25
CA TYR A 44 1.21 6.65 23.03
C TYR A 44 1.24 5.12 23.22
N LYS A 45 2.33 4.47 22.80
CA LYS A 45 2.55 3.02 22.86
C LYS A 45 2.25 2.36 24.21
N ASN A 46 2.42 3.05 25.34
CA ASN A 46 2.43 2.45 26.68
C ASN A 46 1.21 2.77 27.59
N LYS A 47 0.12 3.38 27.07
CA LYS A 47 -1.10 3.66 27.88
C LYS A 47 -2.37 3.04 27.28
N HIS A 48 -2.82 1.92 27.86
CA HIS A 48 -4.20 1.43 27.70
C HIS A 48 -5.15 2.32 28.52
N PRO A 49 -6.33 2.77 28.03
CA PRO A 49 -7.06 2.36 26.82
C PRO A 49 -7.00 3.33 25.62
N HIS A 50 -6.32 4.47 25.73
CA HIS A 50 -6.38 5.52 24.70
C HIS A 50 -5.66 5.15 23.40
N ASN A 51 -4.66 4.25 23.47
CA ASN A 51 -3.90 3.75 22.32
C ASN A 51 -4.77 3.07 21.25
N MET A 52 -5.87 2.41 21.61
CA MET A 52 -6.74 1.71 20.64
C MET A 52 -7.50 2.66 19.71
N TYR A 53 -7.89 3.84 20.22
CA TYR A 53 -8.54 4.87 19.39
C TYR A 53 -7.54 5.51 18.42
N ILE A 54 -6.31 5.74 18.86
CA ILE A 54 -5.23 6.28 18.02
C ILE A 54 -4.85 5.26 16.95
N LEU A 55 -4.78 3.98 17.31
CA LEU A 55 -4.54 2.89 16.36
C LEU A 55 -5.67 2.76 15.34
N GLY A 56 -6.94 2.87 15.77
CA GLY A 56 -8.09 2.90 14.88
C GLY A 56 -8.01 4.06 13.88
N GLY A 57 -7.69 5.26 14.37
CA GLY A 57 -7.43 6.42 13.52
C GLY A 57 -6.32 6.16 12.49
N PHE A 58 -5.21 5.55 12.92
CA PHE A 58 -4.11 5.20 12.02
C PHE A 58 -4.55 4.25 10.93
N THR A 59 -5.27 3.18 11.30
CA THR A 59 -5.77 2.20 10.34
C THR A 59 -6.75 2.80 9.33
N LEU A 60 -7.60 3.75 9.75
CA LEU A 60 -8.50 4.45 8.83
C LEU A 60 -7.74 5.36 7.88
N CYS A 61 -6.69 6.05 8.36
CA CYS A 61 -5.83 6.90 7.54
C CYS A 61 -5.01 6.10 6.53
N GLU A 62 -4.45 4.95 6.93
CA GLU A 62 -3.78 4.03 6.02
C GLU A 62 -4.76 3.47 4.98
N ALA A 63 -5.95 3.01 5.40
CA ALA A 63 -6.98 2.49 4.50
C ALA A 63 -7.44 3.56 3.48
N TYR A 64 -7.59 4.82 3.92
CA TYR A 64 -7.89 5.93 3.03
C TYR A 64 -6.78 6.15 2.00
N THR A 65 -5.52 6.16 2.43
CA THR A 65 -4.36 6.35 1.55
C THR A 65 -4.27 5.24 0.50
N VAL A 66 -4.40 3.97 0.91
CA VAL A 66 -4.43 2.83 -0.01
C VAL A 66 -5.63 2.92 -0.95
N GLY A 67 -6.81 3.32 -0.45
CA GLY A 67 -8.02 3.50 -1.26
C GLY A 67 -7.87 4.54 -2.37
N VAL A 68 -7.23 5.68 -2.06
CA VAL A 68 -6.91 6.71 -3.07
C VAL A 68 -5.96 6.18 -4.14
N ILE A 69 -4.93 5.43 -3.75
CA ILE A 69 -3.99 4.81 -4.69
C ILE A 69 -4.72 3.79 -5.57
N CYS A 70 -5.55 2.91 -5.01
CA CYS A 70 -6.35 1.95 -5.77
C CYS A 70 -7.31 2.63 -6.75
N ALA A 71 -7.96 3.73 -6.34
CA ALA A 71 -8.82 4.52 -7.21
C ALA A 71 -8.05 5.12 -8.40
N MET A 72 -6.79 5.51 -8.19
CA MET A 72 -5.91 5.99 -9.26
C MET A 72 -5.55 4.89 -10.26
N TYR A 73 -5.24 3.68 -9.80
CA TYR A 73 -4.98 2.54 -10.69
C TYR A 73 -6.21 2.14 -11.51
N GLN A 74 -7.41 2.21 -10.90
CA GLN A 74 -8.66 1.94 -11.60
C GLN A 74 -8.98 3.01 -12.66
N ALA A 75 -8.74 4.28 -12.36
CA ALA A 75 -8.94 5.39 -13.31
C ALA A 75 -8.00 5.30 -14.54
N ASN A 76 -6.85 4.63 -14.41
CA ASN A 76 -5.91 4.36 -15.52
C ASN A 76 -6.25 3.08 -16.32
N GLY A 77 -7.44 2.49 -16.12
CA GLY A 77 -7.88 1.28 -16.84
C GLY A 77 -7.21 -0.01 -16.35
N MET A 78 -6.46 0.03 -15.24
CA MET A 78 -5.75 -1.12 -14.67
C MET A 78 -6.45 -1.69 -13.43
N GLY A 79 -7.77 -1.63 -13.35
CA GLY A 79 -8.54 -2.08 -12.16
C GLY A 79 -8.31 -3.55 -11.79
N LEU A 80 -8.09 -4.44 -12.78
CA LEU A 80 -7.80 -5.86 -12.52
C LEU A 80 -6.54 -6.09 -11.69
N ILE A 81 -5.51 -5.24 -11.83
CA ILE A 81 -4.24 -5.42 -11.12
C ILE A 81 -4.45 -5.29 -9.60
N VAL A 82 -5.37 -4.43 -9.19
CA VAL A 82 -5.68 -4.16 -7.78
C VAL A 82 -6.33 -5.38 -7.14
N LEU A 83 -7.30 -5.99 -7.83
CA LEU A 83 -7.96 -7.21 -7.34
C LEU A 83 -6.98 -8.38 -7.27
N GLN A 84 -6.11 -8.54 -8.27
CA GLN A 84 -5.08 -9.58 -8.26
C GLN A 84 -4.09 -9.39 -7.10
N ALA A 85 -3.63 -8.16 -6.87
CA ALA A 85 -2.74 -7.83 -5.76
C ALA A 85 -3.40 -8.13 -4.40
N LEU A 86 -4.67 -7.74 -4.24
CA LEU A 86 -5.43 -8.02 -3.02
C LEU A 86 -5.54 -9.53 -2.76
N MET A 87 -5.89 -10.32 -3.77
CA MET A 87 -5.99 -11.77 -3.65
C MET A 87 -4.65 -12.41 -3.28
N LEU A 88 -3.55 -11.93 -3.85
CA LEU A 88 -2.20 -12.41 -3.54
C LEU A 88 -1.80 -12.08 -2.09
N THR A 89 -2.00 -10.82 -1.66
CA THR A 89 -1.69 -10.41 -0.29
C THR A 89 -2.54 -11.16 0.73
N ALA A 90 -3.83 -11.35 0.45
CA ALA A 90 -4.72 -12.13 1.29
C ALA A 90 -4.28 -13.60 1.38
N ALA A 91 -3.92 -14.22 0.26
CA ALA A 91 -3.41 -15.59 0.23
C ALA A 91 -2.13 -15.75 1.06
N ILE A 92 -1.17 -14.81 0.92
CA ILE A 92 0.07 -14.81 1.69
C ILE A 92 -0.23 -14.62 3.19
N PHE A 93 -1.11 -13.68 3.54
CA PHE A 93 -1.47 -13.39 4.93
C PHE A 93 -2.17 -14.58 5.61
N ILE A 94 -3.10 -15.24 4.91
CA ILE A 94 -3.79 -16.43 5.40
C ILE A 94 -2.80 -17.59 5.55
N SER A 95 -1.91 -17.78 4.56
CA SER A 95 -0.87 -18.81 4.61
C SER A 95 0.06 -18.62 5.82
N LEU A 96 0.57 -17.40 6.02
CA LEU A 96 1.38 -17.06 7.19
C LEU A 96 0.59 -17.20 8.50
N SER A 97 -0.66 -16.74 8.54
CA SER A 97 -1.50 -16.84 9.74
C SER A 97 -1.73 -18.29 10.15
N ALA A 98 -2.13 -19.15 9.21
CA ALA A 98 -2.29 -20.59 9.44
C ALA A 98 -0.97 -21.23 9.89
N TYR A 99 0.16 -20.83 9.28
CA TYR A 99 1.48 -21.30 9.69
C TYR A 99 1.84 -20.87 11.12
N THR A 100 1.56 -19.62 11.51
CA THR A 100 1.86 -19.13 12.86
C THR A 100 0.99 -19.79 13.94
N LEU A 101 -0.28 -20.12 13.64
CA LEU A 101 -1.17 -20.78 14.59
C LEU A 101 -0.82 -22.26 14.81
N THR A 102 -0.26 -22.93 13.80
CA THR A 102 0.14 -24.35 13.91
C THR A 102 1.60 -24.53 14.35
N SER A 103 2.47 -23.55 14.11
CA SER A 103 3.90 -23.67 14.35
C SER A 103 4.28 -23.26 15.77
N LYS A 104 4.75 -24.22 16.59
CA LYS A 104 5.41 -23.98 17.89
C LYS A 104 6.88 -23.56 17.75
N LYS A 105 7.23 -22.79 16.72
CA LYS A 105 8.61 -22.30 16.51
C LYS A 105 8.77 -20.88 17.02
N ASP A 106 9.87 -20.63 17.71
CA ASP A 106 10.26 -19.30 18.16
C ASP A 106 10.64 -18.43 16.95
N PHE A 107 9.75 -17.52 16.56
CA PHE A 107 9.88 -16.65 15.39
C PHE A 107 10.84 -15.46 15.57
N THR A 108 11.74 -15.52 16.56
CA THR A 108 12.73 -14.48 16.85
C THR A 108 13.58 -14.11 15.64
N PHE A 109 13.91 -15.08 14.77
CA PHE A 109 14.67 -14.83 13.54
C PHE A 109 13.86 -14.05 12.47
N LEU A 110 12.55 -14.31 12.35
CA LEU A 110 11.66 -13.60 11.44
C LEU A 110 11.38 -12.16 11.92
N GLY A 111 11.40 -11.92 13.23
CA GLY A 111 11.33 -10.57 13.81
C GLY A 111 12.50 -9.68 13.40
N ALA A 112 13.72 -10.22 13.40
CA ALA A 112 14.91 -9.50 12.91
C ALA A 112 14.79 -9.19 11.41
N GLY A 113 14.29 -10.13 10.59
CA GLY A 113 14.06 -9.94 9.16
C GLY A 113 13.06 -8.82 8.84
N LEU A 114 11.92 -8.77 9.55
CA LEU A 114 10.94 -7.68 9.39
C LEU A 114 11.53 -6.32 9.78
N SER A 115 12.29 -6.26 10.87
CA SER A 115 12.90 -5.01 11.33
C SER A 115 13.94 -4.48 10.33
N ALA A 116 14.76 -5.35 9.77
CA ALA A 116 15.71 -5.00 8.73
C ALA A 116 14.99 -4.55 7.44
N GLY A 117 13.93 -5.26 7.04
CA GLY A 117 13.13 -4.90 5.87
C GLY A 117 12.48 -3.51 5.99
N LEU A 118 11.96 -3.17 7.17
CA LEU A 118 11.38 -1.85 7.43
C LEU A 118 12.42 -0.72 7.31
N ILE A 119 13.62 -0.92 7.88
CA ILE A 119 14.72 0.04 7.79
C ILE A 119 15.15 0.23 6.33
N VAL A 120 15.30 -0.85 5.57
CA VAL A 120 15.62 -0.79 4.13
C VAL A 120 14.55 -0.04 3.35
N LEU A 121 13.27 -0.27 3.63
CA LEU A 121 12.16 0.41 2.96
C LEU A 121 12.18 1.93 3.21
N ILE A 122 12.48 2.34 4.45
CA ILE A 122 12.60 3.76 4.83
C ILE A 122 13.78 4.40 4.11
N PHE A 123 14.96 3.78 4.13
CA PHE A 123 16.14 4.31 3.42
C PHE A 123 15.90 4.38 1.91
N TRP A 124 15.29 3.36 1.31
CA TRP A 124 14.94 3.35 -0.11
C TRP A 124 13.93 4.44 -0.47
N GLY A 125 12.89 4.63 0.36
CA GLY A 125 11.91 5.71 0.20
C GLY A 125 12.55 7.10 0.25
N LEU A 126 13.47 7.32 1.20
CA LEU A 126 14.23 8.57 1.31
C LEU A 126 15.16 8.77 0.11
N LEU A 127 15.86 7.73 -0.34
CA LEU A 127 16.73 7.81 -1.51
C LEU A 127 15.94 8.15 -2.78
N ASN A 128 14.77 7.56 -2.98
CA ASN A 128 13.90 7.87 -4.13
C ASN A 128 13.41 9.33 -4.09
N MET A 129 13.26 9.92 -2.89
CA MET A 129 12.86 11.32 -2.72
C MET A 129 13.97 12.31 -3.12
N PHE A 130 15.24 12.01 -2.79
CA PHE A 130 16.39 12.90 -3.10
C PHE A 130 17.03 12.60 -4.45
N PHE A 131 17.04 11.34 -4.86
CA PHE A 131 17.51 10.86 -6.14
C PHE A 131 16.34 10.13 -6.81
N PRO A 132 15.43 10.85 -7.50
CA PRO A 132 14.46 10.19 -8.34
C PRO A 132 15.26 9.38 -9.36
N PHE A 133 15.24 8.05 -9.21
CA PHE A 133 15.94 7.14 -10.10
C PHE A 133 15.16 7.12 -11.41
N ASN A 134 15.31 8.18 -12.20
CA ASN A 134 14.83 8.25 -13.57
C ASN A 134 15.70 7.28 -14.37
N MET A 135 15.40 5.98 -14.26
CA MET A 135 15.86 4.99 -15.23
C MET A 135 15.39 5.49 -16.59
N GLY A 136 16.35 6.00 -17.35
CA GLY A 136 16.14 6.79 -18.54
C GLY A 136 15.24 6.11 -19.56
N SER A 137 14.23 6.87 -20.00
CA SER A 137 13.99 7.18 -21.40
C SER A 137 15.07 6.71 -22.39
N ARG A 138 15.00 5.45 -22.87
CA ARG A 138 15.55 5.03 -24.17
C ARG A 138 14.78 3.80 -24.68
N MET A 139 13.65 4.04 -25.35
CA MET A 139 13.19 3.12 -26.40
C MET A 139 13.88 3.54 -27.71
N PRO A 140 14.41 2.63 -28.52
CA PRO A 140 14.14 2.62 -29.94
C PRO A 140 12.90 1.78 -30.25
#